data_AF-A0A3A1YKE6-F1
#
_entry.id   AF-A0A3A1YKE6-F1
#
_cell.length_a   1.000
_cell.length_b   1.000
_cell.length_c   1.000
_cell.angle_alpha   90.00
_cell.angle_beta   90.00
_cell.angle_gamma   90.00
#
_symmetry.space_group_name_H-M   'P 1'
#
loop_
_entity.id
_entity.type
_entity.pdbx_description
1 polymer ?
#
loop_
_entity_poly.entity_id
_entity_poly.type
_entity_poly.pdbx_seq_one_letter_code
_entity_poly.pdbx_strand_id
1 'polypeptide(L)'
;MVGLLGLALAFGLTACKDKDPYKITGNEVSSEQFDKFILIYTKYQEAWGSVYTLYNMFDLGKGKLLPGDTVKPNSVIMFYMMLNAPDVEANLIVDHQFNPPALKNFKFAHKVCLIAKRNGALQHKIAAVNEAALEFCDNTNYYYSLFIKPFTPDQIKSVIADIYRNKFSPEEWQDIERGKMGFNYQHVKDDDLWIHVTQPSDDNVISSDE
;
A
#
# COMPACT_ATOMS: atom_id res chain seq x y z
N MET A 1 38.91 35.05 46.14
CA MET A 1 37.59 35.24 45.50
C MET A 1 37.62 34.52 44.17
N VAL A 2 36.97 33.36 44.11
CA VAL A 2 36.85 32.53 42.90
C VAL A 2 35.40 32.66 42.46
N GLY A 3 35.17 33.29 41.31
CA GLY A 3 33.85 33.41 40.69
C GLY A 3 33.73 32.45 39.52
N LEU A 4 32.94 31.39 39.70
CA LEU A 4 32.50 30.49 38.64
C LEU A 4 31.55 31.24 37.70
N LEU A 5 31.86 31.28 36.41
CA LEU A 5 30.90 31.57 35.34
C LEU A 5 30.67 30.27 34.56
N GLY A 6 29.61 29.56 34.94
CA GLY A 6 29.06 28.46 34.16
C GLY A 6 28.08 29.01 33.13
N LEU A 7 28.47 29.03 31.86
CA LEU A 7 27.59 29.35 30.74
C LEU A 7 26.90 28.04 30.31
N ALA A 8 25.64 27.88 30.67
CA ALA A 8 24.82 26.76 30.19
C ALA A 8 24.31 27.08 28.77
N LEU A 9 24.89 26.42 27.77
CA LEU A 9 24.35 26.36 26.41
C LEU A 9 23.14 25.40 26.40
N ALA A 10 21.94 25.95 26.50
CA ALA A 10 20.72 25.22 26.21
C ALA A 10 20.55 25.09 24.70
N PHE A 11 20.96 23.95 24.13
CA PHE A 11 20.57 23.56 22.77
C PHE A 11 19.08 23.25 22.75
N GLY A 12 18.27 24.20 22.30
CA GLY A 12 16.89 23.96 21.89
C GLY A 12 16.88 23.12 20.62
N LEU A 13 16.92 21.79 20.77
CA LEU A 13 16.56 20.86 19.71
C LEU A 13 15.03 20.94 19.51
N THR A 14 14.57 21.94 18.77
CA THR A 14 13.21 21.92 18.21
C THR A 14 13.12 20.74 17.26
N ALA A 15 12.32 19.75 17.65
CA ALA A 15 11.98 18.60 16.86
C ALA A 15 11.40 19.03 15.49
N CYS A 16 12.22 19.02 14.45
CA CYS A 16 11.77 18.83 13.08
C CYS A 16 11.26 17.39 12.98
N LYS A 17 10.07 17.14 13.53
CA LYS A 17 9.30 15.96 13.13
C LYS A 17 8.87 16.25 11.70
N ASP A 18 9.60 15.68 10.75
CA ASP A 18 9.19 15.59 9.35
C ASP A 18 7.76 15.02 9.32
N LYS A 19 6.78 15.93 9.18
CA LYS A 19 5.40 15.53 8.94
C LYS A 19 5.33 15.18 7.48
N ASP A 20 5.38 13.89 7.15
CA ASP A 20 5.07 13.41 5.80
C ASP A 20 3.72 14.01 5.38
N PRO A 21 3.69 14.94 4.38
CA PRO A 21 2.46 15.62 3.99
C PRO A 21 1.41 14.64 3.44
N TYR A 22 1.85 13.44 3.05
CA TYR A 22 1.00 12.37 2.54
C TYR A 22 0.50 11.42 3.61
N LYS A 23 0.83 11.63 4.89
CA LYS A 23 0.25 10.86 5.98
C LYS A 23 -1.19 11.32 6.24
N ILE A 24 -2.15 10.46 5.88
CA ILE A 24 -3.57 10.66 6.16
C ILE A 24 -3.83 10.30 7.64
N THR A 25 -4.20 11.29 8.45
CA THR A 25 -4.45 11.15 9.89
C THR A 25 -5.86 11.66 10.22
N GLY A 26 -6.89 10.99 9.71
CA GLY A 26 -8.28 11.37 9.96
C GLY A 26 -9.22 11.00 8.80
N ASN A 27 -10.37 11.69 8.77
CA ASN A 27 -11.44 11.49 7.78
C ASN A 27 -11.45 12.57 6.68
N GLU A 28 -10.36 13.33 6.56
CA GLU A 28 -10.23 14.40 5.58
C GLU A 28 -8.98 14.17 4.72
N VAL A 29 -9.07 14.63 3.46
CA VAL A 29 -7.99 14.56 2.48
C VAL A 29 -7.61 16.00 2.13
N SER A 30 -6.36 16.37 2.41
CA SER A 30 -5.85 17.71 2.06
C SER A 30 -5.74 17.89 0.54
N SER A 31 -5.53 19.12 0.07
CA SER A 31 -5.31 19.35 -1.37
C SER A 31 -4.10 18.58 -1.88
N GLU A 32 -2.98 18.62 -1.17
CA GLU A 32 -1.75 17.90 -1.55
C GLU A 32 -1.94 16.38 -1.62
N GLN A 33 -2.74 15.82 -0.70
CA GLN A 33 -3.08 14.41 -0.71
C GLN A 33 -4.01 14.05 -1.87
N PHE A 34 -4.94 14.93 -2.21
CA PHE A 34 -5.78 14.78 -3.39
C PHE A 34 -4.96 14.85 -4.68
N ASP A 35 -4.05 15.81 -4.79
CA ASP A 35 -3.17 15.94 -5.96
C ASP A 35 -2.28 14.71 -6.13
N LYS A 36 -1.76 14.17 -5.03
CA LYS A 36 -1.06 12.87 -5.05
C LYS A 36 -1.96 11.72 -5.49
N PHE A 37 -3.23 11.69 -5.04
CA PHE A 37 -4.18 10.68 -5.52
C PHE A 37 -4.39 10.79 -7.03
N ILE A 38 -4.49 12.01 -7.60
CA ILE A 38 -4.59 12.20 -9.05
C ILE A 38 -3.34 11.69 -9.77
N LEU A 39 -2.14 11.95 -9.24
CA LEU A 39 -0.90 11.42 -9.82
C LEU A 39 -0.90 9.88 -9.82
N ILE A 40 -1.36 9.25 -8.74
CA ILE A 40 -1.49 7.80 -8.65
C ILE A 40 -2.55 7.30 -9.65
N TYR A 41 -3.74 7.89 -9.67
CA TYR A 41 -4.79 7.50 -10.59
C TYR A 41 -4.29 7.58 -12.04
N THR A 42 -3.76 8.72 -12.48
CA THR A 42 -3.25 8.92 -13.83
C THR A 42 -2.16 7.91 -14.20
N LYS A 43 -1.24 7.61 -13.28
CA LYS A 43 -0.13 6.69 -13.54
C LYS A 43 -0.54 5.22 -13.57
N TYR A 44 -1.42 4.79 -12.67
CA TYR A 44 -1.69 3.37 -12.43
C TYR A 44 -3.03 2.87 -12.99
N GLN A 45 -3.97 3.76 -13.37
CA GLN A 45 -5.33 3.37 -13.75
C GLN A 45 -5.42 2.31 -14.84
N GLU A 46 -4.57 2.38 -15.87
CA GLU A 46 -4.64 1.48 -17.02
C GLU A 46 -4.14 0.08 -16.65
N ALA A 47 -2.98 0.01 -15.99
CA ALA A 47 -2.41 -1.25 -15.56
C ALA A 47 -3.29 -1.92 -14.49
N TRP A 48 -3.70 -1.18 -13.45
CA TRP A 48 -4.56 -1.75 -12.41
C TRP A 48 -5.96 -2.05 -12.94
N GLY A 49 -6.52 -1.21 -13.81
CA GLY A 49 -7.80 -1.47 -14.48
C GLY A 49 -7.78 -2.77 -15.30
N SER A 50 -6.66 -3.07 -15.95
CA SER A 50 -6.45 -4.35 -16.66
C SER A 50 -6.42 -5.53 -15.69
N VAL A 51 -5.77 -5.40 -14.52
CA VAL A 51 -5.80 -6.42 -13.45
C VAL A 51 -7.22 -6.64 -12.94
N TYR A 52 -7.96 -5.56 -12.70
CA TYR A 52 -9.33 -5.62 -12.20
C TYR A 52 -10.26 -6.33 -13.18
N THR A 53 -10.08 -6.04 -14.47
CA THR A 53 -10.83 -6.69 -15.56
C THR A 53 -10.49 -8.18 -15.62
N LEU A 54 -9.20 -8.52 -15.59
CA LEU A 54 -8.74 -9.91 -15.63
C LEU A 54 -9.30 -10.72 -14.46
N TYR A 55 -9.24 -10.18 -13.24
CA TYR A 55 -9.80 -10.86 -12.07
C TYR A 55 -11.32 -10.94 -12.10
N ASN A 56 -12.00 -9.94 -12.66
CA ASN A 56 -13.43 -10.05 -12.90
C ASN A 56 -13.74 -11.19 -13.88
N MET A 57 -12.92 -11.44 -14.90
CA MET A 57 -13.09 -12.58 -15.82
C MET A 57 -12.85 -13.94 -15.16
N PHE A 58 -12.01 -14.01 -14.11
CA PHE A 58 -11.72 -15.23 -13.35
C PHE A 58 -12.52 -15.37 -12.05
N ASP A 59 -13.67 -14.71 -11.97
CA ASP A 59 -14.59 -14.76 -10.82
C ASP A 59 -14.01 -14.30 -9.48
N LEU A 60 -12.94 -13.49 -9.54
CA LEU A 60 -12.35 -12.80 -8.38
C LEU A 60 -12.80 -11.34 -8.26
N GLY A 61 -13.73 -10.89 -9.11
CA GLY A 61 -14.27 -9.52 -9.12
C GLY A 61 -15.24 -9.21 -7.97
N LYS A 62 -15.51 -7.92 -7.76
CA LYS A 62 -16.44 -7.44 -6.72
C LYS A 62 -17.81 -8.10 -6.86
N GLY A 63 -18.28 -8.73 -5.78
CA GLY A 63 -19.58 -9.41 -5.72
C GLY A 63 -19.61 -10.81 -6.35
N LYS A 64 -18.47 -11.33 -6.82
CA LYS A 64 -18.38 -12.69 -7.37
C LYS A 64 -17.94 -13.74 -6.36
N LEU A 65 -17.04 -13.36 -5.45
CA LEU A 65 -16.61 -14.23 -4.35
C LEU A 65 -17.66 -14.26 -3.24
N LEU A 66 -18.04 -15.47 -2.83
CA LEU A 66 -18.93 -15.75 -1.73
C LEU A 66 -18.15 -16.12 -0.46
N PRO A 67 -18.73 -15.94 0.73
CA PRO A 67 -18.14 -16.43 1.97
C PRO A 67 -17.87 -17.94 1.91
N GLY A 68 -16.66 -18.36 2.26
CA GLY A 68 -16.20 -19.75 2.15
C GLY A 68 -15.42 -20.04 0.86
N ASP A 69 -15.46 -19.16 -0.14
CA ASP A 69 -14.61 -19.28 -1.31
C ASP A 69 -13.14 -19.11 -0.95
N THR A 70 -12.27 -19.63 -1.83
CA THR A 70 -10.83 -19.57 -1.65
C THR A 70 -10.16 -18.88 -2.83
N VAL A 71 -9.28 -17.93 -2.57
CA VAL A 71 -8.35 -17.39 -3.57
C VAL A 71 -7.05 -18.18 -3.51
N LYS A 72 -6.62 -18.66 -4.67
CA LYS A 72 -5.44 -19.50 -4.81
C LYS A 72 -4.14 -18.67 -4.72
N PRO A 73 -3.02 -19.28 -4.26
CA PRO A 73 -1.72 -18.62 -4.17
C PRO A 73 -1.26 -17.92 -5.46
N ASN A 74 -1.43 -18.57 -6.62
CA ASN A 74 -1.07 -17.98 -7.91
C ASN A 74 -1.81 -16.68 -8.22
N SER A 75 -3.07 -16.56 -7.78
CA SER A 75 -3.84 -15.31 -7.94
C SER A 75 -3.26 -14.19 -7.08
N VAL A 76 -2.75 -14.51 -5.88
CA VAL A 76 -2.10 -13.56 -4.98
C VAL A 76 -0.76 -13.08 -5.56
N ILE A 77 0.08 -14.02 -6.00
CA ILE A 77 1.38 -13.71 -6.64
C ILE A 77 1.16 -12.84 -7.89
N MET A 78 0.20 -13.22 -8.74
CA MET A 78 -0.13 -12.45 -9.94
C MET A 78 -0.61 -11.03 -9.60
N PHE A 79 -1.35 -10.85 -8.50
CA PHE A 79 -1.81 -9.53 -8.08
C PHE A 79 -0.62 -8.64 -7.75
N TYR A 80 0.32 -9.12 -6.93
CA TYR A 80 1.50 -8.33 -6.58
C TYR A 80 2.42 -8.06 -7.77
N MET A 81 2.58 -9.03 -8.67
CA MET A 81 3.36 -8.83 -9.90
C MET A 81 2.74 -7.72 -10.77
N MET A 82 1.42 -7.78 -11.00
CA MET A 82 0.76 -6.80 -11.87
C MET A 82 0.53 -5.45 -11.17
N LEU A 83 0.36 -5.44 -9.85
CA LEU A 83 0.29 -4.22 -9.05
C LEU A 83 1.53 -3.35 -9.27
N ASN A 84 2.70 -4.00 -9.29
CA ASN A 84 4.01 -3.36 -9.44
C ASN A 84 4.45 -3.19 -10.92
N ALA A 85 3.66 -3.63 -11.91
CA ALA A 85 4.03 -3.52 -13.32
C ALA A 85 4.35 -2.09 -13.78
N PRO A 86 3.63 -1.03 -13.35
CA PRO A 86 3.98 0.35 -13.71
C PRO A 86 5.31 0.86 -13.12
N ASP A 87 5.87 0.14 -12.15
CA ASP A 87 7.12 0.45 -11.47
C ASP A 87 8.15 -0.65 -11.64
N VAL A 88 8.08 -1.43 -12.73
CA VAL A 88 9.02 -2.52 -12.96
C VAL A 88 10.48 -2.03 -12.98
N GLU A 89 10.77 -0.83 -13.49
CA GLU A 89 12.15 -0.31 -13.48
C GLU A 89 12.49 0.50 -12.22
N ALA A 90 11.60 0.57 -11.23
CA ALA A 90 11.87 1.34 -10.02
C ALA A 90 12.94 0.66 -9.15
N ASN A 91 13.82 1.48 -8.57
CA ASN A 91 14.69 1.01 -7.50
C ASN A 91 13.86 0.66 -6.26
N LEU A 92 13.87 -0.61 -5.88
CA LEU A 92 13.13 -1.12 -4.73
C LEU A 92 13.89 -0.95 -3.40
N ILE A 93 15.18 -0.57 -3.45
CA ILE A 93 16.00 -0.30 -2.26
C ILE A 93 16.33 1.20 -2.23
N VAL A 94 15.71 1.94 -1.32
CA VAL A 94 15.94 3.38 -1.12
C VAL A 94 16.38 3.59 0.31
N ASP A 95 17.53 4.24 0.51
CA ASP A 95 18.10 4.50 1.83
C ASP A 95 18.23 3.23 2.69
N HIS A 96 18.69 2.13 2.09
CA HIS A 96 18.79 0.80 2.71
C HIS A 96 17.46 0.22 3.21
N GLN A 97 16.34 0.66 2.62
CA GLN A 97 15.03 0.12 2.92
C GLN A 97 14.33 -0.43 1.69
N PHE A 98 13.66 -1.56 1.87
CA PHE A 98 12.80 -2.14 0.85
C PHE A 98 11.50 -1.33 0.73
N ASN A 99 11.36 -0.64 -0.41
CA ASN A 99 10.33 0.35 -0.66
C ASN A 99 9.67 0.12 -2.03
N PRO A 100 8.71 -0.83 -2.13
CA PRO A 100 7.94 -1.04 -3.36
C PRO A 100 6.94 0.13 -3.59
N PRO A 101 7.18 1.01 -4.59
CA PRO A 101 6.40 2.24 -4.75
C PRO A 101 4.93 1.97 -5.10
N ALA A 102 4.63 0.97 -5.93
CA ALA A 102 3.26 0.65 -6.29
C ALA A 102 2.43 0.19 -5.09
N LEU A 103 3.01 -0.61 -4.18
CA LEU A 103 2.34 -1.00 -2.93
C LEU A 103 2.04 0.23 -2.07
N LYS A 104 3.00 1.13 -1.90
CA LYS A 104 2.81 2.38 -1.13
C LYS A 104 1.68 3.23 -1.73
N ASN A 105 1.68 3.38 -3.06
CA ASN A 105 0.68 4.15 -3.78
C ASN A 105 -0.71 3.49 -3.75
N PHE A 106 -0.78 2.16 -3.82
CA PHE A 106 -2.03 1.42 -3.70
C PHE A 106 -2.65 1.57 -2.31
N LYS A 107 -1.84 1.44 -1.25
CA LYS A 107 -2.28 1.70 0.13
C LYS A 107 -2.76 3.14 0.32
N PHE A 108 -2.08 4.11 -0.29
CA PHE A 108 -2.50 5.51 -0.25
C PHE A 108 -3.82 5.74 -0.99
N ALA A 109 -3.96 5.23 -2.21
CA ALA A 109 -5.18 5.32 -3.00
C ALA A 109 -6.37 4.68 -2.27
N HIS A 110 -6.19 3.49 -1.69
CA HIS A 110 -7.20 2.85 -0.85
C HIS A 110 -7.68 3.77 0.29
N LYS A 111 -6.77 4.40 1.04
CA LYS A 111 -7.14 5.32 2.13
C LYS A 111 -7.98 6.50 1.63
N VAL A 112 -7.56 7.14 0.53
CA VAL A 112 -8.33 8.25 -0.08
C VAL A 112 -9.71 7.77 -0.54
N CYS A 113 -9.79 6.63 -1.22
CA CYS A 113 -11.03 6.04 -1.71
C CYS A 113 -11.98 5.62 -0.58
N LEU A 114 -11.44 5.12 0.54
CA LEU A 114 -12.23 4.79 1.73
C LEU A 114 -12.85 6.05 2.37
N ILE A 115 -12.09 7.14 2.46
CA ILE A 115 -12.60 8.43 2.95
C ILE A 115 -13.66 8.98 2.00
N ALA A 116 -13.40 8.95 0.68
CA ALA A 116 -14.34 9.43 -0.32
C ALA A 116 -15.70 8.73 -0.23
N LYS A 117 -15.73 7.41 0.00
CA LYS A 117 -16.98 6.64 0.17
C LYS A 117 -17.87 7.16 1.32
N ARG A 118 -17.28 7.84 2.32
CA ARG A 118 -17.99 8.39 3.49
C ARG A 118 -18.13 9.91 3.45
N ASN A 119 -17.49 10.57 2.48
CA ASN A 119 -17.47 12.01 2.33
C ASN A 119 -17.96 12.38 0.92
N GLY A 120 -19.25 12.73 0.82
CA GLY A 120 -19.88 13.06 -0.47
C GLY A 120 -19.17 14.20 -1.21
N ALA A 121 -18.64 15.19 -0.51
CA ALA A 121 -17.90 16.28 -1.16
C ALA A 121 -16.60 15.78 -1.82
N LEU A 122 -15.84 14.91 -1.15
CA LEU A 122 -14.65 14.29 -1.74
C LEU A 122 -15.02 13.32 -2.87
N GLN A 123 -16.10 12.55 -2.71
CA GLN A 123 -16.62 11.68 -3.77
C GLN A 123 -16.95 12.47 -5.04
N HIS A 124 -17.68 13.59 -4.90
CA HIS A 124 -17.96 14.49 -6.03
C HIS A 124 -16.69 15.07 -6.63
N LYS A 125 -15.69 15.42 -5.80
CA LYS A 125 -14.39 15.91 -6.28
C LYS A 125 -13.64 14.87 -7.10
N ILE A 126 -13.67 13.58 -6.69
CA ILE A 126 -13.08 12.48 -7.46
C ILE A 126 -13.86 12.26 -8.76
N ALA A 127 -15.19 12.23 -8.72
CA ALA A 127 -16.04 12.06 -9.90
C ALA A 127 -15.84 13.18 -10.94
N ALA A 128 -15.53 14.40 -10.49
CA ALA A 128 -15.24 15.53 -11.37
C ALA A 128 -13.92 15.39 -12.14
N VAL A 129 -13.03 14.48 -11.74
CA VAL A 129 -11.83 14.12 -12.52
C VAL A 129 -12.27 13.32 -13.75
N ASN A 130 -12.96 12.21 -13.51
CA ASN A 130 -13.83 11.49 -14.45
C ASN A 130 -14.67 10.44 -13.68
N GLU A 131 -15.68 9.85 -14.31
CA GLU A 131 -16.49 8.79 -13.71
C GLU A 131 -15.69 7.51 -13.42
N ALA A 132 -14.70 7.18 -14.27
CA ALA A 132 -13.84 6.01 -14.10
C ALA A 132 -12.98 6.07 -12.83
N ALA A 133 -12.74 7.24 -12.26
CA ALA A 133 -12.00 7.42 -11.01
C ALA A 133 -12.81 6.90 -9.80
N LEU A 134 -14.15 6.95 -9.86
CA LEU A 134 -15.00 6.31 -8.84
C LEU A 134 -14.93 4.78 -8.94
N GLU A 135 -14.99 4.24 -10.15
CA GLU A 135 -14.83 2.80 -10.37
C GLU A 135 -13.44 2.31 -9.94
N PHE A 136 -12.39 3.08 -10.26
CA PHE A 136 -11.05 2.84 -9.76
C PHE A 136 -11.01 2.78 -8.24
N CYS A 137 -11.70 3.69 -7.55
CA CYS A 137 -11.78 3.68 -6.09
C CYS A 137 -12.51 2.45 -5.54
N ASP A 138 -13.62 2.07 -6.14
CA ASP A 138 -14.40 0.90 -5.76
C ASP A 138 -13.57 -0.39 -5.91
N ASN A 139 -12.90 -0.55 -7.05
CA ASN A 139 -12.03 -1.69 -7.31
C ASN A 139 -10.81 -1.68 -6.38
N THR A 140 -10.15 -0.54 -6.19
CA THR A 140 -9.01 -0.41 -5.28
C THR A 140 -9.39 -0.83 -3.85
N ASN A 141 -10.54 -0.40 -3.34
CA ASN A 141 -11.03 -0.80 -2.03
C ASN A 141 -11.33 -2.30 -1.93
N TYR A 142 -11.96 -2.87 -2.96
CA TYR A 142 -12.26 -4.29 -3.02
C TYR A 142 -10.98 -5.14 -3.05
N TYR A 143 -10.07 -4.87 -3.98
CA TYR A 143 -8.83 -5.63 -4.13
C TYR A 143 -7.85 -5.38 -2.99
N TYR A 144 -7.87 -4.22 -2.33
CA TYR A 144 -7.16 -4.04 -1.06
C TYR A 144 -7.65 -5.00 0.01
N SER A 145 -8.98 -5.09 0.17
CA SER A 145 -9.59 -5.99 1.16
C SER A 145 -9.31 -7.46 0.85
N LEU A 146 -9.23 -7.80 -0.44
CA LEU A 146 -8.98 -9.16 -0.90
C LEU A 146 -7.49 -9.54 -0.83
N PHE A 147 -6.57 -8.67 -1.24
CA PHE A 147 -5.16 -9.05 -1.46
C PHE A 147 -4.14 -8.32 -0.59
N ILE A 148 -4.51 -7.25 0.12
CA ILE A 148 -3.58 -6.56 1.04
C ILE A 148 -3.95 -6.86 2.49
N LYS A 149 -5.21 -6.64 2.87
CA LYS A 149 -5.68 -6.78 4.26
C LYS A 149 -5.42 -8.16 4.89
N PRO A 150 -5.51 -9.31 4.17
CA PRO A 150 -5.33 -10.62 4.78
C PRO A 150 -3.88 -10.95 5.17
N PHE A 151 -2.91 -10.18 4.70
CA PHE A 151 -1.49 -10.47 4.88
C PHE A 151 -0.80 -9.42 5.76
N THR A 152 0.18 -9.85 6.53
CA THR A 152 1.04 -8.93 7.28
C THR A 152 1.91 -8.10 6.33
N PRO A 153 2.34 -6.89 6.74
CA PRO A 153 3.28 -6.10 5.94
C PRO A 153 4.54 -6.86 5.52
N ASP A 154 5.08 -7.71 6.41
CA ASP A 154 6.27 -8.52 6.15
C ASP A 154 6.02 -9.62 5.12
N GLN A 155 4.87 -10.31 5.17
CA GLN A 155 4.49 -11.29 4.14
C GLN A 155 4.35 -10.63 2.77
N ILE A 156 3.64 -9.50 2.68
CA ILE A 156 3.46 -8.75 1.42
C ILE A 156 4.82 -8.36 0.84
N LYS A 157 5.70 -7.79 1.67
CA LYS A 157 7.04 -7.39 1.24
C LYS A 157 7.89 -8.58 0.82
N SER A 158 7.78 -9.71 1.52
CA SER A 158 8.51 -10.94 1.17
C SER A 158 8.09 -11.49 -0.17
N VAL A 159 6.78 -11.57 -0.46
CA VAL A 159 6.27 -12.01 -1.77
C VAL A 159 6.74 -11.08 -2.89
N ILE A 160 6.69 -9.76 -2.68
CA ILE A 160 7.19 -8.80 -3.69
C ILE A 160 8.71 -8.95 -3.90
N ALA A 161 9.47 -9.12 -2.81
CA ALA A 161 10.92 -9.36 -2.90
C ALA A 161 11.24 -10.65 -3.66
N ASP A 162 10.48 -11.73 -3.43
CA ASP A 162 10.64 -12.99 -4.19
C ASP A 162 10.31 -12.81 -5.68
N ILE A 163 9.21 -12.14 -6.01
CA ILE A 163 8.82 -11.83 -7.40
C ILE A 163 9.94 -11.09 -8.13
N TYR A 164 10.60 -10.15 -7.44
CA TYR A 164 11.66 -9.31 -8.01
C TYR A 164 13.06 -9.75 -7.61
N ARG A 165 13.25 -11.00 -7.18
CA ARG A 165 14.53 -11.51 -6.68
C ARG A 165 15.69 -11.24 -7.64
N ASN A 166 15.45 -11.34 -8.94
CA ASN A 166 16.44 -11.13 -9.99
C ASN A 166 16.90 -9.67 -10.14
N LYS A 167 16.29 -8.71 -9.44
CA LYS A 167 16.69 -7.30 -9.44
C LYS A 167 17.69 -6.95 -8.35
N PHE A 168 17.90 -7.84 -7.38
CA PHE A 168 18.82 -7.60 -6.28
C PHE A 168 20.18 -8.20 -6.60
N SER A 169 21.24 -7.51 -6.18
CA SER A 169 22.55 -8.13 -6.08
C SER A 169 22.53 -9.28 -5.06
N PRO A 170 23.48 -10.22 -5.12
CA PRO A 170 23.61 -11.25 -4.10
C PRO A 170 23.73 -10.69 -2.67
N GLU A 171 24.41 -9.54 -2.51
CA GLU A 171 24.57 -8.86 -1.23
C GLU A 171 23.25 -8.27 -0.74
N GLU A 172 22.52 -7.57 -1.60
CA GLU A 172 21.19 -7.01 -1.28
C GLU A 172 20.20 -8.13 -0.92
N TRP A 173 20.22 -9.24 -1.66
CA TRP A 173 19.38 -10.40 -1.35
C TRP A 173 19.69 -10.98 0.03
N GLN A 174 20.96 -11.14 0.38
CA GLN A 174 21.35 -11.60 1.72
C GLN A 174 20.89 -10.64 2.81
N ASP A 175 20.94 -9.34 2.57
CA ASP A 175 20.48 -8.35 3.54
C ASP A 175 18.94 -8.32 3.65
N ILE A 176 18.21 -8.59 2.57
CA ILE A 176 16.76 -8.86 2.59
C ILE A 176 16.47 -10.08 3.47
N GLU A 177 17.11 -11.23 3.19
CA GLU A 177 16.90 -12.49 3.93
C GLU A 177 17.23 -12.36 5.43
N ARG A 178 18.16 -11.47 5.79
CA ARG A 178 18.52 -11.17 7.19
C ARG A 178 17.66 -10.10 7.84
N GLY A 179 16.65 -9.58 7.14
CA GLY A 179 15.74 -8.53 7.62
C GLY A 179 16.40 -7.16 7.81
N LYS A 180 17.53 -6.90 7.16
CA LYS A 180 18.27 -5.63 7.28
C LYS A 180 17.71 -4.51 6.41
N MET A 181 16.71 -4.80 5.57
CA MET A 181 16.08 -3.85 4.64
C MET A 181 14.75 -3.28 5.17
N GLY A 182 14.57 -3.21 6.50
CA GLY A 182 13.38 -2.60 7.11
C GLY A 182 12.10 -3.44 7.06
N PHE A 183 12.24 -4.77 6.97
CA PHE A 183 11.16 -5.75 7.13
C PHE A 183 11.75 -7.12 7.46
N ASN A 184 10.99 -8.01 8.12
CA ASN A 184 11.45 -9.38 8.35
C ASN A 184 11.07 -10.25 7.15
N TYR A 185 12.06 -10.69 6.36
CA TYR A 185 11.80 -11.59 5.24
C TYR A 185 11.31 -12.94 5.75
N GLN A 186 10.25 -13.43 5.13
CA GLN A 186 9.65 -14.73 5.39
C GLN A 186 9.65 -15.50 4.07
N HIS A 187 10.13 -16.74 4.09
CA HIS A 187 9.99 -17.60 2.91
C HIS A 187 8.53 -18.06 2.81
N VAL A 188 7.72 -17.30 2.06
CA VAL A 188 6.27 -17.49 1.95
C VAL A 188 6.00 -18.69 1.04
N LYS A 189 5.34 -19.72 1.57
CA LYS A 189 4.95 -20.91 0.80
C LYS A 189 3.55 -20.71 0.22
N ASP A 190 3.18 -21.56 -0.74
CA ASP A 190 1.83 -21.57 -1.31
C ASP A 190 0.75 -21.66 -0.22
N ASP A 191 0.96 -22.51 0.80
CA ASP A 191 0.01 -22.67 1.91
C ASP A 191 -0.22 -21.37 2.72
N ASP A 192 0.77 -20.47 2.75
CA ASP A 192 0.69 -19.17 3.45
C ASP A 192 -0.07 -18.11 2.63
N LEU A 193 -0.38 -18.39 1.35
CA LEU A 193 -1.00 -17.47 0.40
C LEU A 193 -2.46 -17.78 0.07
N TRP A 194 -3.04 -18.81 0.69
CA TRP A 194 -4.47 -19.05 0.56
C TRP A 194 -5.27 -17.98 1.27
N ILE A 195 -6.27 -17.43 0.58
CA ILE A 195 -7.21 -16.49 1.17
C ILE A 195 -8.55 -17.17 1.29
N HIS A 196 -9.01 -17.36 2.52
CA HIS A 196 -10.36 -17.81 2.80
C HIS A 196 -11.27 -16.58 2.90
N VAL A 197 -12.19 -16.44 1.95
CA VAL A 197 -13.10 -15.30 1.90
C VAL A 197 -14.06 -15.41 3.09
N THR A 198 -13.87 -14.55 4.08
CA THR A 198 -14.80 -14.42 5.21
C THR A 198 -15.94 -13.50 4.82
N GLN A 199 -17.08 -13.59 5.52
CA GLN A 199 -18.12 -12.58 5.37
C GLN A 199 -17.53 -11.18 5.57
N PRO A 200 -17.93 -10.18 4.76
CA PRO A 200 -17.53 -8.81 5.02
C PRO A 200 -18.07 -8.41 6.39
N SER A 201 -17.19 -8.34 7.40
CA SER A 201 -17.52 -7.69 8.65
C SER A 201 -17.80 -6.22 8.30
N ASP A 202 -18.97 -5.71 8.66
CA ASP A 202 -19.36 -4.30 8.49
C ASP A 202 -18.46 -3.31 9.27
N ASP A 203 -17.36 -3.79 9.85
CA ASP A 203 -16.40 -3.05 10.64
C ASP A 203 -15.53 -2.12 9.78
N ASN A 204 -16.16 -1.01 9.43
CA ASN A 204 -15.56 0.30 9.27
C ASN A 204 -14.94 0.77 10.60
N VAL A 205 -13.87 0.13 11.07
CA VAL A 205 -13.01 0.73 12.10
C VAL A 205 -11.67 1.00 11.46
N ILE A 206 -11.34 2.29 11.36
CA ILE A 206 -9.98 2.74 11.10
C ILE A 206 -9.16 2.22 12.29
N SER A 207 -8.56 1.04 12.15
CA SER A 207 -7.44 0.67 13.01
C SER A 207 -6.33 1.68 12.67
N SER A 208 -6.02 2.48 13.68
CA SER A 208 -4.94 3.44 13.67
C SER A 208 -3.63 2.71 13.98
N ASP A 209 -3.24 1.75 13.15
CA ASP A 209 -1.99 1.00 13.28
C ASP A 209 -1.34 0.93 11.88
N GLU A 210 -0.09 1.27 11.59
CA GLU A 210 1.07 1.87 12.27
C GLU A 210 1.82 2.69 11.19
#